data_AF-A0A8J8C647-F1
#
_entry.id   AF-A0A8J8C647-F1
#
_cell.length_a   1.000
_cell.length_b   1.000
_cell.length_c   1.000
_cell.angle_alpha   90.00
_cell.angle_beta   90.00
_cell.angle_gamma   90.00
#
_symmetry.space_group_name_H-M   'P 1'
#
loop_
_entity.id
_entity.type
_entity.pdbx_description
1 polymer ?
#
loop_
_entity_poly.entity_id
_entity_poly.type
_entity_poly.pdbx_seq_one_letter_code
_entity_poly.pdbx_strand_id
1 'polypeptide(L)'
;MDVFVYGTLVQAQTAAAVLDEFEYLGPATVTGLHRVEGRYPTLAPGGSVSGRLLRTAERDALDRYEGVDSNLYVRCTLPVETGETDETDEADGASDTVECYLGDPAPLDAPVEWPGDGTFEERVRRYCRDERVVVRRE
;
A
#
# COMPACT_ATOMS: atom_id res chain seq x y z
N MET A 1 -9.52 4.33 -8.43
CA MET A 1 -8.87 4.27 -7.11
C MET A 1 -7.38 4.41 -7.30
N ASP A 2 -6.67 4.84 -6.25
CA ASP A 2 -5.22 5.02 -6.28
C ASP A 2 -4.55 3.96 -5.41
N VAL A 3 -3.45 3.39 -5.90
CA VAL A 3 -2.74 2.29 -5.27
C VAL A 3 -1.26 2.65 -5.20
N PHE A 4 -0.67 2.52 -4.02
CA PHE A 4 0.77 2.61 -3.84
C PHE A 4 1.42 1.27 -4.20
N VAL A 5 2.29 1.28 -5.20
CA VAL A 5 3.04 0.11 -5.65
C VAL A 5 4.53 0.28 -5.35
N TYR A 6 5.14 -0.74 -4.75
CA TYR A 6 6.56 -0.77 -4.37
C TYR A 6 7.29 -2.04 -4.88
N GLY A 7 6.55 -2.94 -5.54
CA GLY A 7 7.04 -4.21 -6.07
C GLY A 7 7.11 -4.25 -7.59
N THR A 8 6.71 -5.36 -8.18
CA THR A 8 6.76 -5.62 -9.63
C THR A 8 5.83 -4.71 -10.45
N LEU A 9 4.70 -4.29 -9.87
CA LEU A 9 3.74 -3.36 -10.47
C LEU A 9 4.28 -1.93 -10.68
N VAL A 10 5.46 -1.61 -10.15
CA VAL A 10 6.18 -0.38 -10.50
C VAL A 10 6.58 -0.37 -11.98
N GLN A 11 6.76 -1.56 -12.58
CA GLN A 11 7.11 -1.74 -13.99
C GLN A 11 5.84 -1.81 -14.84
N ALA A 12 5.74 -0.93 -15.85
CA ALA A 12 4.56 -0.82 -16.72
C ALA A 12 4.22 -2.13 -17.46
N GLN A 13 5.21 -2.94 -17.81
CA GLN A 13 4.99 -4.24 -18.47
C GLN A 13 4.25 -5.21 -17.56
N THR A 14 4.58 -5.25 -16.26
CA THR A 14 3.86 -6.05 -15.27
C THR A 14 2.45 -5.52 -15.10
N ALA A 15 2.29 -4.20 -14.94
CA ALA A 15 0.98 -3.59 -14.77
C ALA A 15 0.06 -3.87 -15.97
N ALA A 16 0.56 -3.74 -17.20
CA ALA A 16 -0.20 -4.04 -18.43
C ALA A 16 -0.51 -5.53 -18.64
N ALA A 17 0.17 -6.43 -17.93
CA ALA A 17 -0.17 -7.86 -17.93
C ALA A 17 -1.30 -8.20 -16.94
N VAL A 18 -1.60 -7.28 -16.03
CA VAL A 18 -2.58 -7.46 -14.94
C VAL A 18 -3.81 -6.59 -15.13
N LEU A 19 -3.64 -5.38 -15.67
CA LEU A 19 -4.63 -4.33 -15.79
C LEU A 19 -4.82 -3.95 -17.27
N ASP A 20 -6.08 -3.83 -17.69
CA ASP A 20 -6.44 -3.33 -19.01
C ASP A 20 -6.29 -1.80 -19.10
N GLU A 21 -6.61 -1.07 -18.02
CA GLU A 21 -6.53 0.39 -17.95
C GLU A 21 -5.88 0.88 -16.63
N PHE A 22 -4.76 1.57 -16.76
CA PHE A 22 -4.05 2.16 -15.63
C PHE A 22 -3.25 3.41 -16.01
N GLU A 23 -3.03 4.27 -15.03
CA GLU A 23 -2.21 5.47 -15.14
C GLU A 23 -1.23 5.54 -13.96
N TYR A 24 0.02 5.93 -14.19
CA TYR A 24 0.94 6.25 -13.09
C TYR A 24 0.89 7.74 -12.78
N LEU A 25 0.48 8.08 -11.55
CA LEU A 25 0.37 9.47 -11.09
C LEU A 25 1.71 10.09 -10.69
N GLY A 26 2.74 9.26 -10.50
CA GLY A 26 4.09 9.72 -10.16
C GLY A 26 4.78 8.90 -9.07
N PRO A 27 5.99 9.30 -8.68
CA PRO A 27 6.68 8.75 -7.52
C PRO A 27 5.96 9.13 -6.21
N ALA A 28 6.08 8.25 -5.22
CA ALA A 28 5.58 8.49 -3.89
C ALA A 28 6.42 7.74 -2.85
N THR A 29 6.35 8.18 -1.60
CA THR A 29 7.02 7.55 -0.47
C THR A 29 6.04 7.31 0.66
N VAL A 30 6.07 6.10 1.22
CA VAL A 30 5.34 5.76 2.46
C VAL A 30 6.29 5.93 3.63
N THR A 31 5.86 6.67 4.65
CA THR A 31 6.58 6.83 5.93
C THR A 31 5.96 5.95 6.99
N GLY A 32 6.80 5.26 7.78
CA GLY A 32 6.37 4.31 8.81
C GLY A 32 6.35 2.85 8.34
N LEU A 33 6.72 2.58 7.09
CA LEU A 33 6.90 1.23 6.55
C LEU A 33 8.18 1.17 5.72
N HIS A 34 8.93 0.08 5.78
CA HIS A 34 10.11 -0.15 4.96
C HIS A 34 10.00 -1.48 4.24
N ARG A 35 10.71 -1.59 3.11
CA ARG A 35 10.72 -2.81 2.32
C ARG A 35 11.61 -3.87 2.94
N VAL A 36 11.11 -5.10 2.99
CA VAL A 36 11.88 -6.31 3.34
C VAL A 36 11.72 -7.37 2.25
N GLU A 37 12.75 -8.19 2.10
CA GLU A 37 12.76 -9.27 1.11
C GLU A 37 12.31 -10.58 1.77
N GLY A 38 11.44 -11.31 1.07
CA GLY A 38 11.05 -12.69 1.36
C GLY A 38 10.96 -13.46 0.04
N ARG A 39 10.09 -14.47 -0.04
CA ARG A 39 9.74 -15.13 -1.31
C ARG A 39 9.26 -14.12 -2.36
N TYR A 40 8.50 -13.13 -1.91
CA TYR A 40 8.18 -11.92 -2.64
C TYR A 40 8.41 -10.72 -1.70
N PRO A 41 8.79 -9.54 -2.23
CA PRO A 41 9.02 -8.37 -1.40
C PRO A 41 7.74 -7.92 -0.67
N THR A 42 7.88 -7.54 0.59
CA THR A 42 6.79 -7.04 1.44
C THR A 42 7.22 -5.81 2.24
N LEU A 43 6.29 -5.23 2.99
CA LEU A 43 6.55 -4.11 3.89
C LEU A 43 6.59 -4.56 5.34
N ALA A 44 7.43 -3.89 6.10
CA ALA A 44 7.66 -4.10 7.52
C ALA A 44 7.46 -2.79 8.29
N PRO A 45 7.08 -2.87 9.58
CA PRO A 45 6.96 -1.70 10.47
C PRO A 45 8.20 -0.81 10.51
N GLY A 46 8.00 0.51 10.53
CA GLY A 46 9.03 1.53 10.67
C GLY A 46 9.75 1.88 9.37
N GLY A 47 10.56 2.94 9.40
CA GLY A 47 11.36 3.39 8.24
C GLY A 47 10.51 4.07 7.15
N SER A 48 10.94 3.93 5.91
CA SER A 48 10.26 4.48 4.73
C SER A 48 10.50 3.62 3.49
N VAL A 49 9.58 3.67 2.53
CA VAL A 49 9.68 2.97 1.24
C VAL A 49 9.24 3.88 0.09
N SER A 50 10.05 3.94 -0.95
CA SER A 50 9.72 4.64 -2.20
C SER A 50 9.04 3.69 -3.18
N GLY A 51 8.10 4.23 -3.95
CA GLY A 51 7.30 3.51 -4.91
C GLY A 51 6.65 4.47 -5.89
N ARG A 52 5.50 4.08 -6.43
CA ARG A 52 4.71 4.90 -7.35
C ARG A 52 3.24 4.82 -7.01
N LEU A 53 2.50 5.87 -7.34
CA LEU A 53 1.05 5.81 -7.35
C LEU A 53 0.55 5.35 -8.71
N LEU A 54 -0.29 4.33 -8.68
CA LEU A 54 -0.96 3.75 -9.84
C LEU A 54 -2.47 3.95 -9.66
N ARG A 55 -3.13 4.55 -10.65
CA ARG A 55 -4.56 4.76 -10.71
C ARG A 55 -5.18 3.73 -11.65
N THR A 56 -6.21 3.04 -11.18
CA THR A 56 -7.01 2.08 -11.96
C THR A 56 -8.40 1.94 -11.36
N ALA A 57 -9.36 1.38 -12.11
CA ALA A 57 -10.66 0.93 -11.58
C ALA A 57 -10.67 -0.57 -11.25
N GLU A 58 -9.64 -1.33 -11.67
CA GLU A 58 -9.64 -2.80 -11.70
C GLU A 58 -9.12 -3.42 -10.40
N ARG A 59 -9.80 -3.15 -9.29
CA ARG A 59 -9.41 -3.65 -7.97
C ARG A 59 -9.36 -5.18 -7.88
N ASP A 60 -10.37 -5.85 -8.42
CA ASP A 60 -10.45 -7.32 -8.40
C ASP A 60 -9.31 -8.00 -9.17
N ALA A 61 -8.71 -7.31 -10.16
CA ALA A 61 -7.54 -7.80 -10.87
C ALA A 61 -6.29 -7.73 -9.99
N LEU A 62 -6.12 -6.63 -9.24
CA LEU A 62 -5.04 -6.49 -8.27
C LEU A 62 -5.17 -7.48 -7.10
N ASP A 63 -6.36 -7.61 -6.52
CA ASP A 63 -6.60 -8.55 -5.41
C ASP A 63 -6.24 -10.00 -5.82
N ARG A 64 -6.58 -10.37 -7.07
CA ARG A 64 -6.22 -11.68 -7.63
C ARG A 64 -4.73 -11.83 -7.88
N TYR A 65 -4.07 -10.80 -8.43
CA TYR A 65 -2.63 -10.81 -8.69
C TYR A 65 -1.82 -10.92 -7.40
N GLU A 66 -2.19 -10.15 -6.37
CA GLU A 66 -1.57 -10.13 -5.06
C GLU A 66 -2.00 -11.32 -4.18
N GLY A 67 -2.95 -12.13 -4.63
CA GLY A 67 -3.37 -13.33 -3.92
C GLY A 67 -4.08 -13.04 -2.59
N VAL A 68 -4.89 -11.98 -2.54
CA VAL A 68 -5.66 -11.57 -1.36
C VAL A 68 -6.60 -12.69 -0.89
N ASP A 69 -7.29 -13.35 -1.82
CA ASP A 69 -8.16 -14.50 -1.50
C ASP A 69 -7.40 -15.69 -0.91
N SER A 70 -6.09 -15.75 -1.10
CA SER A 70 -5.20 -16.79 -0.56
C SER A 70 -4.44 -16.36 0.69
N ASN A 71 -4.79 -15.20 1.28
CA ASN A 71 -4.08 -14.58 2.41
C ASN A 71 -2.58 -14.40 2.17
N LEU A 72 -2.15 -14.21 0.91
CA LEU A 72 -0.75 -13.95 0.60
C LEU A 72 -0.41 -12.49 0.88
N TYR A 73 -1.29 -11.58 0.45
CA TYR A 73 -1.23 -10.16 0.72
C TYR A 73 -2.54 -9.65 1.32
N VAL A 74 -2.45 -8.63 2.15
CA VAL A 74 -3.57 -7.91 2.73
C VAL A 74 -3.61 -6.51 2.17
N ARG A 75 -4.82 -6.04 1.86
CA ARG A 75 -5.05 -4.66 1.43
C ARG A 75 -5.23 -3.73 2.63
N CYS A 76 -4.43 -2.66 2.66
CA CYS A 76 -4.48 -1.60 3.66
C CYS A 76 -4.75 -0.25 2.98
N THR A 77 -5.62 0.55 3.57
CA THR A 77 -5.89 1.93 3.12
C THR A 77 -5.01 2.89 3.90
N LEU A 78 -4.17 3.65 3.20
CA LEU A 78 -3.26 4.63 3.80
C LEU A 78 -3.69 6.06 3.42
N PRO A 79 -3.67 7.01 4.37
CA PRO A 79 -3.90 8.41 4.07
C PRO A 79 -2.74 9.00 3.25
N VAL A 80 -3.07 9.86 2.30
CA VAL A 80 -2.11 10.71 1.59
C VAL A 80 -1.95 12.00 2.37
N GLU A 81 -0.72 12.37 2.66
CA GLU A 81 -0.40 13.68 3.20
C GLU A 81 -0.44 14.71 2.06
N THR A 82 -1.56 15.40 1.89
CA THR A 82 -1.62 16.64 1.12
C THR A 82 -1.07 17.75 2.02
N GLY A 83 0.10 18.28 1.66
CA GLY A 83 0.55 19.55 2.24
C GLY A 83 -0.53 20.59 1.99
N GLU A 84 -0.83 21.41 3.00
CA GLU A 84 -1.95 22.37 3.07
C GLU A 84 -3.21 21.80 3.73
N THR A 85 -3.24 21.87 5.07
CA THR A 85 -4.49 22.01 5.81
C THR A 85 -4.90 23.48 5.67
N ASP A 86 -5.48 23.86 4.54
CA ASP A 86 -6.20 25.13 4.49
C ASP A 86 -7.49 24.90 5.30
N GLU A 87 -7.63 25.60 6.42
CA GLU A 87 -8.83 25.64 7.25
C GLU A 87 -9.94 26.42 6.51
N THR A 88 -10.24 26.04 5.28
CA THR A 88 -11.33 26.58 4.47
C THR A 88 -11.71 25.54 3.41
N ASP A 89 -12.67 24.68 3.77
CA ASP A 89 -13.87 24.43 2.96
C ASP A 89 -14.60 23.19 3.48
N GLU A 90 -15.79 23.42 4.06
CA GLU A 90 -16.79 22.38 4.26
C GLU A 90 -17.46 22.04 2.90
N ALA A 91 -16.72 21.34 2.03
CA ALA A 91 -17.24 20.68 0.85
C ALA A 91 -16.43 19.40 0.57
N ASP A 92 -16.99 18.25 0.95
CA ASP A 92 -16.46 16.89 0.72
C ASP A 92 -15.01 16.64 1.19
N GLY A 93 -14.81 16.65 2.51
CA GLY A 93 -13.56 16.26 3.19
C GLY A 93 -13.15 14.78 3.05
N ALA A 94 -13.09 14.28 1.81
CA ALA A 94 -12.45 13.02 1.50
C ALA A 94 -10.94 13.23 1.59
N SER A 95 -10.34 12.87 2.72
CA SER A 95 -8.88 12.69 2.77
C SER A 95 -8.47 11.80 1.59
N ASP A 96 -7.56 12.29 0.73
CA ASP A 96 -6.99 11.46 -0.33
C ASP A 96 -6.42 10.19 0.33
N THR A 97 -6.88 9.02 -0.09
CA THR A 97 -6.40 7.74 0.42
C THR A 97 -5.92 6.88 -0.73
N VAL A 98 -4.96 6.01 -0.45
CA VAL A 98 -4.43 5.05 -1.41
C VAL A 98 -4.47 3.65 -0.81
N GLU A 99 -4.68 2.65 -1.65
CA GLU A 99 -4.56 1.26 -1.24
C GLU A 99 -3.09 0.81 -1.34
N CYS A 100 -2.66 -0.02 -0.40
CA CYS A 100 -1.35 -0.62 -0.36
C CYS A 100 -1.51 -2.10 -0.03
N TYR A 101 -0.80 -2.96 -0.76
CA TYR A 101 -0.80 -4.40 -0.50
C TYR A 101 0.39 -4.74 0.37
N LEU A 102 0.17 -5.43 1.49
CA LEU A 102 1.23 -5.88 2.39
C LEU A 102 1.20 -7.39 2.46
N GLY A 103 2.33 -8.02 2.18
CA GLY A 103 2.45 -9.47 2.17
C GLY A 103 2.55 -10.04 3.59
N ASP A 104 1.81 -11.12 3.88
CA ASP A 104 1.89 -11.81 5.16
C ASP A 104 3.28 -12.47 5.29
N PRO A 105 4.03 -12.17 6.37
CA PRO A 105 5.39 -12.68 6.53
C PRO A 105 5.46 -14.21 6.65
N ALA A 106 4.40 -14.87 7.14
CA ALA A 106 4.40 -16.32 7.31
C ALA A 106 4.43 -17.09 5.96
N PRO A 107 3.50 -16.86 5.00
CA PRO A 107 3.58 -17.50 3.68
C PRO A 107 4.71 -16.96 2.79
N LEU A 108 5.21 -15.75 3.07
CA LEU A 108 6.32 -15.16 2.33
C LEU A 108 7.70 -15.49 2.88
N ASP A 109 7.80 -16.17 4.02
CA ASP A 109 9.08 -16.44 4.71
C ASP A 109 9.91 -15.14 4.89
N ALA A 110 9.23 -14.04 5.21
CA ALA A 110 9.86 -12.74 5.36
C ALA A 110 10.36 -12.55 6.81
N PRO A 111 11.59 -12.04 7.03
CA PRO A 111 12.18 -11.90 8.36
C PRO A 111 11.65 -10.65 9.09
N VAL A 112 10.34 -10.57 9.29
CA VAL A 112 9.67 -9.45 9.95
C VAL A 112 8.59 -9.95 10.91
N GLU A 113 8.52 -9.30 12.06
CA GLU A 113 7.43 -9.47 13.03
C GLU A 113 6.61 -8.19 13.12
N TRP A 114 5.28 -8.32 13.09
CA TRP A 114 4.36 -7.19 13.26
C TRP A 114 3.93 -7.05 14.73
N PRO A 115 3.85 -5.85 15.29
CA PRO A 115 3.41 -5.71 16.68
C PRO A 115 1.93 -6.09 16.86
N GLY A 116 1.60 -6.59 18.05
CA GLY A 116 0.23 -6.90 18.48
C GLY A 116 -0.28 -8.30 18.10
N ASP A 117 -1.47 -8.61 18.62
CA ASP A 117 -2.14 -9.90 18.46
C ASP A 117 -3.27 -9.83 17.40
N GLY A 118 -3.68 -11.00 16.93
CA GLY A 118 -4.76 -11.19 15.97
C GLY A 118 -4.25 -11.64 14.60
N THR A 119 -5.12 -11.56 13.59
CA THR A 119 -4.75 -11.82 12.20
C THR A 119 -3.73 -10.79 11.71
N PHE A 120 -3.00 -11.14 10.64
CA PHE A 120 -2.06 -10.22 10.02
C PHE A 120 -2.74 -8.91 9.58
N GLU A 121 -3.95 -9.01 9.00
CA GLU A 121 -4.74 -7.84 8.61
C GLU A 121 -5.04 -6.90 9.78
N GLU A 122 -5.46 -7.44 10.92
CA GLU A 122 -5.76 -6.65 12.11
C GLU A 122 -4.50 -5.95 12.65
N ARG A 123 -3.36 -6.64 12.66
CA ARG A 123 -2.06 -6.08 13.09
C ARG A 123 -1.62 -4.94 12.18
N VAL A 124 -1.72 -5.12 10.86
CA VAL A 124 -1.40 -4.09 9.86
C VAL A 124 -2.27 -2.86 10.04
N ARG A 125 -3.61 -3.04 10.06
CA ARG A 125 -4.55 -1.92 10.19
C ARG A 125 -4.35 -1.16 11.50
N ARG A 126 -4.11 -1.87 12.60
CA ARG A 126 -3.81 -1.26 13.90
C ARG A 126 -2.52 -0.44 13.83
N TYR A 127 -1.44 -1.04 13.34
CA TYR A 127 -0.15 -0.38 13.22
C TYR A 127 -0.20 0.89 12.35
N CYS A 128 -0.79 0.80 11.14
CA CYS A 128 -0.89 1.94 10.24
C CYS A 128 -1.67 3.12 10.84
N ARG A 129 -2.71 2.82 11.63
CA ARG A 129 -3.50 3.82 12.35
C ARG A 129 -2.71 4.43 13.51
N ASP A 130 -2.08 3.61 14.35
CA ASP A 130 -1.43 4.07 15.58
C ASP A 130 -0.12 4.84 15.29
N GLU A 131 0.70 4.35 14.36
CA GLU A 131 1.98 4.99 13.97
C GLU A 131 1.83 6.07 12.90
N ARG A 132 0.59 6.37 12.48
CA ARG A 132 0.25 7.35 11.44
C ARG A 132 1.08 7.15 10.17
N VAL A 133 0.98 5.95 9.61
CA VAL A 133 1.60 5.65 8.32
C VAL A 133 0.91 6.50 7.24
N VAL A 134 1.70 7.32 6.54
CA VAL A 134 1.22 8.27 5.52
C VAL A 134 1.97 8.09 4.21
N VAL A 135 1.29 8.41 3.11
CA VAL A 135 1.87 8.44 1.77
C VAL A 135 2.12 9.89 1.36
N ARG A 136 3.33 10.18 0.88
CA ARG A 136 3.71 11.49 0.34
C ARG A 136 3.96 11.37 -1.16
N ARG A 137 3.32 12.24 -1.94
CA ARG A 137 3.60 12.41 -3.37
C ARG A 137 4.89 13.23 -3.51
N GLU A 138 5.71 12.90 -4.50
CA GLU A 138 6.97 13.61 -4.81
C GLU A 138 6.83 14.54 -6.02
#